data_AF-A0A358TZV9-F1
#
_entry.id   AF-A0A358TZV9-F1
#
_cell.length_a   1.000
_cell.length_b   1.000
_cell.length_c   1.000
_cell.angle_alpha   90.00
_cell.angle_beta   90.00
_cell.angle_gamma   90.00
#
_symmetry.space_group_name_H-M   'P 1'
#
loop_
_entity.id
_entity.type
_entity.pdbx_description
1 polymer ?
#
loop_
_entity_poly.entity_id
_entity_poly.type
_entity_poly.pdbx_seq_one_letter_code
_entity_poly.pdbx_strand_id
1 'polypeptide(L)' 'MDIEKPLKKEEKDMSAIPKKVEIDRQSALNKISSKTHILDAQKGKIKLNPENPSHKDWYEDK' A
#
# COMPACT_ATOMS: atom_id res chain seq x y z
N MET A 1 -16.78 33.33 31.06
CA MET A 1 -15.72 32.62 31.80
C MET A 1 -15.83 31.17 31.38
N ASP A 2 -15.05 30.79 30.37
CA ASP A 2 -15.09 29.44 29.81
C ASP A 2 -14.17 28.55 30.64
N ILE A 3 -14.76 27.52 31.24
CA ILE A 3 -14.08 26.60 32.14
C ILE A 3 -13.23 25.66 31.26
N GLU A 4 -11.92 25.92 31.23
CA GLU A 4 -10.94 25.02 30.60
C GLU A 4 -10.96 23.67 31.31
N LYS A 5 -11.57 22.68 30.66
CA LYS A 5 -11.56 21.29 31.12
C LYS A 5 -10.19 20.71 30.80
N PRO A 6 -9.41 20.20 31.77
CA PRO A 6 -8.11 19.64 31.47
C PRO A 6 -8.27 18.40 30.58
N LEU A 7 -7.65 18.43 29.40
CA LEU A 7 -7.55 17.29 28.50
C LEU A 7 -6.85 16.16 29.27
N LYS A 8 -7.61 15.12 29.63
CA LYS A 8 -7.05 13.90 30.22
C LYS A 8 -6.03 13.35 29.22
N LYS A 9 -4.76 13.33 29.62
CA LYS A 9 -3.70 12.62 28.91
C LYS A 9 -4.01 11.13 28.98
N GLU A 10 -4.76 10.62 28.00
CA GLU A 10 -4.70 9.20 27.65
C GLU A 10 -3.38 8.96 26.92
N GLU A 11 -2.27 9.09 27.64
CA GLU A 11 -0.99 8.58 27.19
C GLU A 11 -1.06 7.06 27.39
N LYS A 12 -1.83 6.39 26.53
CA LYS A 12 -1.77 4.94 26.38
C LYS A 12 -0.33 4.64 26.06
N ASP A 13 0.27 3.80 26.89
CA ASP A 13 1.64 3.30 26.80
C ASP A 13 1.90 2.72 25.40
N MET A 14 2.23 3.60 24.44
CA MET A 14 2.51 3.25 23.06
C MET A 14 3.94 2.75 23.04
N SER A 15 4.11 1.45 23.24
CA SER A 15 5.41 0.79 23.09
C SER A 15 5.98 1.09 21.70
N ALA A 16 7.01 1.92 21.65
CA ALA A 16 7.66 2.36 20.42
C ALA A 16 8.48 1.26 19.73
N ILE A 17 8.63 0.10 20.38
CA ILE A 17 9.44 -1.01 19.89
C ILE A 17 8.52 -2.01 19.18
N PRO A 18 8.57 -2.10 17.84
CA PRO A 18 7.83 -3.13 17.14
C PRO A 18 8.32 -4.50 17.64
N LYS A 19 7.40 -5.31 18.15
CA LYS A 19 7.68 -6.70 18.51
C LYS A 19 8.23 -7.41 17.28
N LYS A 20 9.40 -8.02 17.42
CA LYS A 20 9.99 -8.86 16.36
C LYS A 20 9.12 -10.11 16.25
N VAL A 21 8.13 -10.06 15.36
CA VAL A 21 7.34 -11.24 14.98
C VAL A 21 8.12 -11.96 13.89
N GLU A 22 8.28 -13.27 14.02
CA GLU A 22 8.81 -14.10 12.95
C GLU A 22 7.77 -14.13 11.82
N ILE A 23 7.99 -13.29 10.81
CA ILE A 23 7.10 -13.21 9.66
C ILE A 23 7.51 -14.31 8.69
N ASP A 24 6.62 -15.25 8.43
CA ASP A 24 6.71 -16.15 7.29
C ASP A 24 6.57 -15.35 5.99
N ARG A 25 7.72 -14.92 5.47
CA ARG A 25 7.83 -14.13 4.25
C ARG A 25 7.19 -14.84 3.06
N GLN A 26 7.29 -16.16 2.98
CA GLN A 26 6.76 -16.90 1.84
C GLN A 26 5.23 -16.89 1.85
N SER A 27 4.60 -17.12 3.02
CA SER A 27 3.15 -17.02 3.17
C SER A 27 2.62 -15.61 2.89
N ALA A 28 3.34 -14.57 3.35
CA ALA A 28 2.99 -13.18 3.05
C ALA A 28 3.07 -12.87 1.54
N LEU A 29 4.15 -13.29 0.88
CA LEU A 29 4.33 -13.12 -0.57
C LEU A 29 3.27 -13.90 -1.37
N ASN A 30 2.91 -15.12 -0.94
CA ASN A 30 1.86 -15.91 -1.58
C ASN A 30 0.48 -15.23 -1.45
N LYS A 31 0.17 -14.61 -0.30
CA LYS A 31 -1.08 -13.83 -0.11
C LYS A 31 -1.14 -12.60 -1.00
N ILE A 32 -0.01 -11.96 -1.27
CA ILE A 32 0.05 -10.81 -2.18
C ILE A 32 -0.11 -11.30 -3.62
N SER A 33 0.68 -12.29 -4.01
CA SER A 33 0.69 -12.85 -5.36
C SER A 33 -0.67 -13.42 -5.78
N SER A 34 -1.38 -14.09 -4.86
CA SER A 34 -2.73 -14.62 -5.13
C SER A 34 -3.81 -13.55 -5.35
N LYS A 35 -3.60 -12.33 -4.85
CA LYS A 35 -4.55 -11.21 -5.04
C LYS A 35 -4.24 -10.38 -6.28
N THR A 36 -3.02 -10.48 -6.82
CA THR A 36 -2.61 -9.72 -8.00
C THR A 36 -2.93 -10.50 -9.26
N HIS A 37 -3.55 -9.85 -10.24
CA HIS A 37 -3.67 -10.41 -11.58
C HIS A 37 -2.27 -10.54 -12.21
N ILE A 38 -1.95 -11.74 -12.69
CA ILE A 38 -0.73 -11.98 -13.47
C ILE A 38 -0.86 -11.18 -14.76
N LEU A 39 0.08 -10.26 -14.97
CA LEU A 39 0.13 -9.47 -16.20
C LEU A 39 0.64 -10.36 -17.33
N ASP A 40 -0.22 -10.67 -18.28
CA ASP A 40 0.17 -11.40 -19.50
C ASP A 40 0.89 -10.42 -20.45
N ALA A 41 2.21 -10.37 -20.32
CA ALA A 41 3.07 -9.54 -21.14
C ALA A 41 3.65 -10.38 -22.30
N GLN A 42 3.12 -10.21 -23.52
CA GLN A 42 3.74 -10.83 -24.69
C GLN A 42 5.19 -10.36 -24.83
N LYS A 43 6.13 -11.31 -24.75
CA LYS A 43 7.59 -11.06 -24.83
C LYS A 43 8.10 -10.07 -23.76
N GLY A 44 7.50 -10.05 -22.58
CA GLY A 44 7.90 -9.16 -21.48
C GLY A 44 7.52 -7.70 -21.70
N LYS A 45 6.63 -7.40 -22.65
CA LYS A 45 6.10 -6.06 -22.89
C LYS A 45 4.60 -6.03 -22.58
N ILE A 46 4.19 -5.08 -21.74
CA ILE A 46 2.79 -4.80 -21.49
C ILE A 46 2.33 -3.82 -22.57
N LYS A 47 1.29 -4.18 -23.32
CA LYS A 47 0.71 -3.27 -24.31
C LYS A 47 -0.11 -2.21 -23.57
N LEU A 48 0.35 -0.96 -23.62
CA LEU A 48 -0.44 0.16 -23.13
C LEU A 48 -1.69 0.33 -24.01
N ASN A 49 -2.85 0.39 -23.38
CA ASN A 49 -4.11 0.74 -24.02
C ASN A 49 -4.29 2.29 -23.99
N PRO A 50 -4.37 2.98 -25.15
CA PRO A 50 -4.60 4.42 -25.20
C PRO A 50 -5.98 4.85 -24.71
N GLU A 51 -6.95 3.93 -24.65
CA GLU A 51 -8.29 4.21 -24.11
C GLU A 51 -8.37 4.03 -22.58
N ASN A 52 -7.32 3.47 -21.94
CA ASN A 52 -7.27 3.34 -20.49
C ASN A 52 -6.77 4.65 -19.86
N PRO A 53 -7.57 5.33 -19.02
CA PRO A 53 -7.17 6.57 -18.36
C PRO A 53 -5.87 6.44 -17.56
N SER A 54 -5.57 5.26 -16.99
CA SER A 54 -4.34 5.01 -16.22
C SER A 54 -3.07 4.92 -17.06
N HIS A 55 -3.18 4.87 -18.39
CA HIS A 55 -2.03 4.86 -19.30
C HIS A 55 -1.82 6.20 -20.01
N LYS A 56 -2.69 7.17 -19.76
CA LYS A 56 -2.72 8.46 -20.46
C LYS A 56 -1.38 9.20 -20.35
N ASP A 57 -0.79 9.20 -19.14
CA ASP A 57 0.48 9.84 -18.83
C ASP A 57 1.64 9.37 -19.72
N TRP A 58 1.60 8.12 -20.22
CA TRP A 58 2.63 7.57 -21.10
C TRP A 58 2.53 8.06 -22.56
N TYR A 59 1.42 8.71 -22.93
CA TYR A 59 1.18 9.24 -24.28
C TYR A 59 1.24 10.78 -24.34
N GLU A 60 1.23 11.46 -23.19
CA GLU A 60 1.20 12.93 -23.10
C GLU A 60 2.59 13.58 -23.21
N ASP A 61 3.68 12.85 -23.00
CA ASP A 61 5.07 13.31 -23.17
C ASP A 61 5.51 13.35 -24.66
N LYS A 62 4.72 13.98 -25.54
CA LYS A 62 5.07 14.18 -26.96
C LYS A 62 5.62 15.57 -27.27
#